data_AF-A0A842VXY1-F1
#
_entry.id   AF-A0A842VXY1-F1
#
_cell.length_a   1.000
_cell.length_b   1.000
_cell.length_c   1.000
_cell.angle_alpha   90.00
_cell.angle_beta   90.00
_cell.angle_gamma   90.00
#
_symmetry.space_group_name_H-M   'P 1'
#
loop_
_entity.id
_entity.type
_entity.pdbx_description
1 polymer ?
#
loop_
_entity_poly.entity_id
_entity_poly.type
_entity_poly.pdbx_seq_one_letter_code
_entity_poly.pdbx_strand_id
1 'polypeptide(L)'
;MNSLQKYTTIGDVKKAKRIETGIELRLEKGLASIHVFAENLIRIRITFTDNLNEDFSYAVIKPLDKWSKIPFNIDENETEIILKTESLIMTISKKPFKLIVVERKNPKNSLFKDYVKGHNSFGACIHRKNNVRSYKIIDPDTHFYGFGEKTGPLDKMGQKMVMNAVDMPYSGDKDPLYQSHPFFISIRNDTAHAIFFDNISKTTFDMGNSNENYYYFDAKEGELNYYLIYGPDIDNILRTYTELTGRMELPPKWAIGYHQCRYSYKNEKEVREICKKFRENNVGCDGIWFDIHYMDGYRCFTFNKKRFPDPKGLLGELKQDGFHPIVIVDPGIKVDKDYKIYQELIENEYFTKNKEGKPSKGWVWPGLTNFPDFTLEKVRKWWADKHKFYFDLGVEGIWIDMNEPALSINPLLSLPLRIHDMYLDNQGQNTPIQN
;
A
#
# COMPACT_ATOMS: atom_id res chain seq x y z
N MET A 1 -22.18 5.18 23.73
CA MET A 1 -21.46 6.48 23.88
C MET A 1 -21.11 7.01 22.50
N ASN A 2 -21.40 8.28 22.21
CA ASN A 2 -21.20 8.89 20.88
C ASN A 2 -19.72 8.81 20.46
N SER A 3 -19.40 8.07 19.40
CA SER A 3 -18.02 7.86 18.92
C SER A 3 -17.24 9.15 18.66
N LEU A 4 -17.95 10.21 18.24
CA LEU A 4 -17.42 11.53 17.89
C LEU A 4 -16.87 12.32 19.10
N GLN A 5 -17.37 12.11 20.31
CA GLN A 5 -16.95 12.88 21.50
C GLN A 5 -15.50 12.62 21.91
N LYS A 6 -14.86 11.58 21.37
CA LYS A 6 -13.48 11.22 21.68
C LYS A 6 -12.46 11.94 20.79
N TYR A 7 -12.91 12.71 19.79
CA TYR A 7 -12.05 13.35 18.80
C TYR A 7 -11.97 14.86 19.01
N THR A 8 -10.76 15.40 18.84
CA THR A 8 -10.52 16.84 18.76
C THR A 8 -10.50 17.27 17.30
N THR A 9 -11.32 18.26 16.94
CA THR A 9 -11.36 18.84 15.59
C THR A 9 -10.24 19.87 15.38
N ILE A 10 -9.81 20.07 14.13
CA ILE A 10 -8.68 20.96 13.78
C ILE A 10 -8.94 22.46 14.06
N GLY A 11 -10.21 22.86 14.16
CA GLY A 11 -10.65 24.23 14.51
C GLY A 11 -10.78 25.17 13.31
N ASP A 12 -10.64 26.47 13.54
CA ASP A 12 -10.78 27.51 12.51
C ASP A 12 -9.53 27.67 11.64
N VAL A 13 -9.71 28.25 10.46
CA VAL A 13 -8.63 28.85 9.67
C VAL A 13 -8.21 30.17 10.32
N LYS A 14 -6.95 30.27 10.75
CA LYS A 14 -6.37 31.47 11.36
C LYS A 14 -5.61 32.33 10.35
N LYS A 15 -4.96 31.70 9.37
CA LYS A 15 -4.25 32.39 8.27
C LYS A 15 -4.30 31.53 7.02
N ALA A 16 -4.45 32.18 5.87
CA ALA A 16 -4.35 31.56 4.56
C ALA A 16 -3.22 32.23 3.77
N LYS A 17 -2.45 31.43 3.02
CA LYS A 17 -1.35 31.89 2.18
C LYS A 17 -1.46 31.18 0.84
N ARG A 18 -1.75 31.94 -0.21
CA ARG A 18 -1.71 31.43 -1.59
C ARG A 18 -0.28 31.12 -1.96
N ILE A 19 -0.09 30.00 -2.64
CA ILE A 19 1.19 29.58 -3.19
C ILE A 19 0.98 29.23 -4.67
N GLU A 20 2.07 29.07 -5.42
CA GLU A 20 2.00 28.82 -6.86
C GLU A 20 1.15 27.59 -7.23
N THR A 21 1.14 26.58 -6.38
CA THR A 21 0.48 25.30 -6.63
C THR A 21 -0.82 25.10 -5.85
N GLY A 22 -1.30 26.11 -5.11
CA GLY A 22 -2.51 26.01 -4.30
C GLY A 22 -2.51 26.93 -3.09
N ILE A 23 -2.76 26.38 -1.90
CA ILE A 23 -2.91 27.17 -0.67
C ILE A 23 -2.41 26.45 0.58
N GLU A 24 -1.73 27.21 1.44
CA GLU A 24 -1.32 26.79 2.77
C GLU A 24 -2.16 27.50 3.83
N LEU A 25 -2.58 26.77 4.86
CA LEU A 25 -3.44 27.26 5.92
C LEU A 25 -2.79 27.02 7.28
N ARG A 26 -2.75 28.06 8.12
CA ARG A 26 -2.60 27.93 9.56
C ARG A 26 -3.97 27.71 10.16
N LEU A 27 -4.17 26.57 10.78
CA LEU A 27 -5.39 26.21 11.48
C LEU A 27 -5.21 26.43 12.98
N GLU A 28 -6.29 26.41 13.76
CA GLU A 28 -6.22 26.60 15.21
C GLU A 28 -5.29 25.60 15.91
N LYS A 29 -5.30 24.34 15.45
CA LYS A 29 -4.56 23.24 16.08
C LYS A 29 -3.58 22.55 15.14
N GLY A 30 -3.16 23.22 14.06
CA GLY A 30 -2.18 22.66 13.13
C GLY A 30 -2.08 23.38 11.80
N LEU A 31 -1.71 22.65 10.76
CA LEU A 31 -1.50 23.16 9.41
C LEU A 31 -2.27 22.33 8.38
N ALA A 32 -2.66 22.97 7.29
CA ALA A 32 -3.07 22.28 6.08
C ALA A 32 -2.33 22.82 4.86
N SER A 33 -1.99 21.93 3.92
CA SER A 33 -1.56 22.30 2.58
C SER A 33 -2.48 21.63 1.56
N ILE A 34 -2.93 22.39 0.58
CA ILE A 34 -3.78 21.94 -0.51
C ILE A 34 -3.10 22.30 -1.82
N HIS A 35 -2.74 21.28 -2.59
CA HIS A 35 -2.03 21.43 -3.86
C HIS A 35 -2.87 20.91 -5.03
N VAL A 36 -2.87 21.63 -6.13
CA VAL A 36 -3.48 21.24 -7.40
C VAL A 36 -2.41 20.60 -8.27
N PHE A 37 -2.56 19.30 -8.54
CA PHE A 37 -1.63 18.53 -9.38
C PHE A 37 -2.10 18.53 -10.83
N ALA A 38 -3.41 18.40 -11.05
CA ALA A 38 -4.05 18.42 -12.35
C ALA A 38 -5.46 19.00 -12.21
N GLU A 39 -6.14 19.22 -13.34
CA GLU A 39 -7.52 19.75 -13.35
C GLU A 39 -8.48 18.91 -12.49
N ASN A 40 -8.24 17.61 -12.39
CA ASN A 40 -9.06 16.65 -11.65
C ASN A 40 -8.33 16.02 -10.45
N LEU A 41 -7.14 16.49 -10.08
CA LEU A 41 -6.32 15.92 -9.00
C LEU A 41 -5.91 16.99 -7.99
N ILE A 42 -6.41 16.88 -6.76
CA ILE A 42 -6.07 17.76 -5.65
C ILE A 42 -5.52 16.93 -4.50
N ARG A 43 -4.34 17.29 -4.00
CA ARG A 43 -3.78 16.73 -2.76
C ARG A 43 -4.20 17.59 -1.57
N ILE A 44 -4.66 16.96 -0.50
CA ILE A 44 -4.98 17.59 0.77
C ILE A 44 -4.11 16.95 1.85
N ARG A 45 -3.33 17.77 2.53
CA ARG A 45 -2.43 17.37 3.61
C ARG A 45 -2.75 18.16 4.87
N ILE A 46 -3.07 17.49 5.98
CA ILE A 46 -3.44 18.13 7.24
C ILE A 46 -2.68 17.47 8.40
N THR A 47 -2.06 18.30 9.24
CA THR A 47 -1.38 17.87 10.48
C THR A 47 -1.92 18.63 11.69
N PHE A 48 -1.83 18.00 12.86
CA PHE A 48 -2.14 18.59 14.17
C PHE A 48 -0.88 19.07 14.91
N THR A 49 0.22 19.25 14.17
CA THR A 49 1.50 19.78 14.65
C THR A 49 1.79 21.15 14.02
N ASP A 50 2.86 21.81 14.48
CA ASP A 50 3.30 23.09 13.94
C ASP A 50 4.01 22.99 12.59
N ASN A 51 4.38 21.79 12.14
CA ASN A 51 5.12 21.55 10.91
C ASN A 51 4.57 20.31 10.20
N LEU A 52 4.47 20.37 8.87
CA LEU A 52 4.26 19.19 8.06
C LEU A 52 5.51 18.30 8.10
N ASN A 53 5.33 16.98 8.05
CA ASN A 53 6.42 16.02 7.90
C ASN A 53 7.14 16.24 6.56
N GLU A 54 8.26 15.55 6.36
CA GLU A 54 8.89 15.47 5.03
C GLU A 54 7.88 15.01 3.97
N ASP A 55 7.96 15.59 2.77
CA ASP A 55 7.07 15.23 1.67
C ASP A 55 7.59 13.98 0.95
N PHE A 56 7.25 12.82 1.50
CA PHE A 56 7.67 11.53 1.01
C PHE A 56 6.49 10.55 0.93
N SER A 57 6.48 9.73 -0.14
CA SER A 57 5.51 8.66 -0.35
C SER A 57 6.20 7.46 -0.99
N TYR A 58 5.82 6.26 -0.56
CA TYR A 58 6.24 5.00 -1.20
C TYR A 58 5.43 4.68 -2.46
N ALA A 59 4.28 5.33 -2.65
CA ALA A 59 3.35 5.03 -3.75
C ALA A 59 3.38 6.08 -4.85
N VAL A 60 3.60 7.36 -4.52
CA VAL A 60 3.59 8.45 -5.49
C VAL A 60 4.94 8.54 -6.19
N ILE A 61 4.97 8.22 -7.49
CA ILE A 61 6.19 8.28 -8.31
C ILE A 61 6.31 9.59 -9.10
N LYS A 62 5.20 10.31 -9.28
CA LYS A 62 5.15 11.58 -10.01
C LYS A 62 4.90 12.73 -9.03
N PRO A 63 5.96 13.31 -8.44
CA PRO A 63 5.83 14.43 -7.51
C PRO A 63 5.29 15.68 -8.21
N LEU A 64 4.77 16.63 -7.43
CA LEU A 64 4.05 17.81 -7.90
C LEU A 64 4.80 18.62 -8.96
N ASP A 65 6.12 18.78 -8.82
CA ASP A 65 6.99 19.52 -9.75
C ASP A 65 7.11 18.87 -11.13
N LYS A 66 6.70 17.60 -11.27
CA LYS A 66 6.66 16.86 -12.55
C LYS A 66 5.32 16.94 -13.26
N TRP A 67 4.31 17.56 -12.65
CA TRP A 67 3.03 17.80 -13.30
C TRP A 67 3.06 19.07 -14.13
N SER A 68 2.34 19.07 -15.25
CA SER A 68 2.12 20.28 -16.03
C SER A 68 1.38 21.31 -15.18
N LYS A 69 1.82 22.57 -15.20
CA LYS A 69 1.10 23.65 -14.53
C LYS A 69 -0.26 23.85 -15.21
N ILE A 70 -1.33 23.76 -14.44
CA ILE A 70 -2.70 23.96 -14.92
C ILE A 70 -3.28 25.25 -14.33
N PRO A 71 -4.15 25.97 -15.06
CA PRO A 71 -4.80 27.15 -14.52
C PRO A 71 -5.79 26.74 -13.42
N PHE A 72 -5.69 27.41 -12.28
CA PHE A 72 -6.70 27.39 -11.23
C PHE A 72 -6.80 28.79 -10.62
N ASN A 73 -7.95 29.09 -10.02
CA ASN A 73 -8.16 30.36 -9.33
C ASN A 73 -8.49 30.11 -7.86
N ILE A 74 -8.07 31.04 -7.00
CA ILE A 74 -8.44 31.07 -5.59
C ILE A 74 -9.13 32.40 -5.32
N ASP A 75 -10.41 32.34 -4.99
CA ASP A 75 -11.19 33.46 -4.49
C ASP A 75 -11.26 33.38 -2.96
N GLU A 76 -11.20 34.50 -2.27
CA GLU A 76 -11.27 34.53 -0.80
C GLU A 76 -12.16 35.67 -0.35
N ASN A 77 -13.09 35.38 0.56
CA ASN A 77 -13.93 36.36 1.24
C ASN A 77 -13.80 36.19 2.77
N GLU A 78 -14.64 36.87 3.55
CA GLU A 78 -14.56 36.83 5.02
C GLU A 78 -14.83 35.45 5.62
N THR A 79 -15.66 34.63 4.97
CA THR A 79 -16.16 33.36 5.51
C THR A 79 -15.54 32.13 4.84
N GLU A 80 -15.09 32.25 3.60
CA GLU A 80 -14.70 31.14 2.75
C GLU A 80 -13.51 31.45 1.84
N ILE A 81 -12.82 30.38 1.44
CA ILE A 81 -11.83 30.36 0.36
C ILE A 81 -12.32 29.36 -0.69
N ILE A 82 -12.34 29.74 -1.96
CA ILE A 82 -12.87 28.94 -3.06
C ILE A 82 -11.75 28.70 -4.07
N LEU A 83 -11.28 27.47 -4.15
CA LEU A 83 -10.32 27.00 -5.16
C LEU A 83 -11.08 26.38 -6.33
N LYS A 84 -10.79 26.83 -7.55
CA LYS A 84 -11.46 26.38 -8.78
C LYS A 84 -10.44 25.89 -9.80
N THR A 85 -10.58 24.65 -10.26
CA THR A 85 -9.90 24.11 -11.44
C THR A 85 -10.90 24.04 -12.60
N GLU A 86 -10.51 23.55 -13.78
CA GLU A 86 -11.46 23.29 -14.87
C GLU A 86 -12.51 22.22 -14.55
N SER A 87 -12.21 21.30 -13.63
CA SER A 87 -13.13 20.21 -13.27
C SER A 87 -13.80 20.37 -11.91
N LEU A 88 -13.20 21.11 -10.98
CA LEU A 88 -13.56 21.07 -9.56
C LEU A 88 -13.77 22.47 -8.96
N ILE A 89 -14.67 22.54 -7.98
CA ILE A 89 -14.77 23.66 -7.05
C ILE A 89 -14.60 23.10 -5.63
N MET A 90 -13.54 23.53 -4.94
CA MET A 90 -13.30 23.25 -3.53
C MET A 90 -13.58 24.52 -2.70
N THR A 91 -14.58 24.44 -1.84
CA THR A 91 -14.91 25.48 -0.86
C THR A 91 -14.33 25.10 0.50
N ILE A 92 -13.56 26.02 1.08
CA ILE A 92 -12.95 25.92 2.41
C ILE A 92 -13.64 26.96 3.29
N SER A 93 -14.54 26.52 4.18
CA SER A 93 -15.10 27.44 5.19
C SER A 93 -14.03 27.74 6.25
N LYS A 94 -13.99 28.99 6.73
CA LYS A 94 -12.97 29.44 7.70
C LYS A 94 -13.33 29.15 9.16
N LYS A 95 -14.62 29.14 9.52
CA LYS A 95 -15.12 29.01 10.90
C LYS A 95 -16.32 28.06 11.00
N PRO A 96 -16.14 26.78 11.36
CA PRO A 96 -14.85 26.08 11.46
C PRO A 96 -14.24 25.77 10.08
N PHE A 97 -12.99 25.27 10.06
CA PHE A 97 -12.42 24.66 8.86
C PHE A 97 -13.31 23.51 8.38
N LYS A 98 -13.76 23.59 7.12
CA LYS A 98 -14.63 22.58 6.50
C LYS A 98 -14.41 22.59 4.99
N LEU A 99 -14.23 21.41 4.42
CA LEU A 99 -14.09 21.19 2.99
C LEU A 99 -15.40 20.70 2.38
N ILE A 100 -15.78 21.32 1.27
CA ILE A 100 -16.82 20.86 0.35
C ILE A 100 -16.20 20.86 -1.03
N VAL A 101 -16.27 19.74 -1.74
CA VAL A 101 -15.80 19.65 -3.12
C VAL A 101 -16.94 19.19 -4.01
N VAL A 102 -17.17 19.93 -5.09
CA VAL A 102 -18.21 19.65 -6.09
C VAL A 102 -17.61 19.67 -7.49
N GLU A 103 -18.28 19.02 -8.42
CA GLU A 103 -18.02 19.18 -9.85
C GLU A 103 -18.27 20.63 -10.30
N ARG A 104 -17.38 21.20 -11.10
CA ARG A 104 -17.52 22.59 -11.59
C ARG A 104 -18.69 22.77 -12.56
N LYS A 105 -18.89 21.84 -13.49
CA LYS A 105 -19.94 21.93 -14.51
C LYS A 105 -21.34 21.66 -13.95
N ASN A 106 -21.43 20.84 -12.91
CA ASN A 106 -22.67 20.57 -12.20
C ASN A 106 -22.46 20.61 -10.68
N PRO A 107 -22.51 21.79 -10.03
CA PRO A 107 -22.28 21.92 -8.59
C PRO A 107 -23.25 21.15 -7.68
N LYS A 108 -24.35 20.59 -8.21
CA LYS A 108 -25.22 19.65 -7.48
C LYS A 108 -24.53 18.30 -7.27
N ASN A 109 -23.57 17.95 -8.12
CA ASN A 109 -22.73 16.78 -7.99
C ASN A 109 -21.63 17.05 -6.96
N SER A 110 -21.98 16.90 -5.68
CA SER A 110 -21.02 16.86 -4.59
C SER A 110 -20.12 15.64 -4.70
N LEU A 111 -18.81 15.81 -4.64
CA LEU A 111 -17.87 14.70 -4.59
C LEU A 111 -17.71 14.26 -3.14
N PHE A 112 -17.24 15.14 -2.26
CA PHE A 112 -17.28 14.91 -0.82
C PHE A 112 -17.58 16.20 -0.04
N LYS A 113 -18.13 16.01 1.15
CA LYS A 113 -18.38 17.08 2.14
C LYS A 113 -17.91 16.60 3.49
N ASP A 114 -17.17 17.43 4.22
CA ASP A 114 -16.84 17.16 5.61
C ASP A 114 -18.11 17.05 6.46
N TYR A 115 -18.17 16.03 7.32
CA TYR A 115 -19.28 15.85 8.24
C TYR A 115 -19.27 16.91 9.35
N VAL A 116 -20.42 17.52 9.64
CA VAL A 116 -20.58 18.58 10.64
C VAL A 116 -21.61 18.16 11.68
N LYS A 117 -21.33 18.41 12.95
CA LYS A 117 -22.29 18.21 14.05
C LYS A 117 -22.21 19.39 15.03
N GLY A 118 -23.30 20.13 15.14
CA GLY A 118 -23.31 21.42 15.85
C GLY A 118 -22.37 22.41 15.18
N HIS A 119 -21.52 23.07 15.97
CA HIS A 119 -20.51 24.03 15.47
C HIS A 119 -19.19 23.37 15.04
N ASN A 120 -19.09 22.04 15.10
CA ASN A 120 -17.84 21.32 14.85
C ASN A 120 -17.85 20.64 13.48
N SER A 121 -16.78 20.85 12.70
CA SER A 121 -16.48 20.11 11.49
C SER A 121 -15.52 18.96 11.80
N PHE A 122 -15.89 17.75 11.38
CA PHE A 122 -15.16 16.50 11.64
C PHE A 122 -14.30 16.06 10.44
N GLY A 123 -14.12 16.92 9.43
CA GLY A 123 -13.28 16.67 8.26
C GLY A 123 -11.81 16.44 8.56
N ALA A 124 -11.31 16.98 9.68
CA ALA A 124 -9.99 16.69 10.21
C ALA A 124 -10.08 16.59 11.73
N CYS A 125 -9.85 15.39 12.23
CA CYS A 125 -9.97 15.02 13.62
C CYS A 125 -8.71 14.30 14.10
N ILE A 126 -8.43 14.40 15.39
CA ILE A 126 -7.43 13.58 16.06
C ILE A 126 -7.99 12.94 17.33
N HIS A 127 -7.77 11.64 17.50
CA HIS A 127 -8.09 10.88 18.70
C HIS A 127 -6.83 10.48 19.44
N ARG A 128 -6.69 10.97 20.67
CA ARG A 128 -5.41 10.95 21.42
C ARG A 128 -4.32 11.66 20.58
N LYS A 129 -3.05 11.67 20.99
CA LYS A 129 -2.03 12.50 20.29
C LYS A 129 -1.64 12.03 18.87
N ASN A 130 -2.09 10.87 18.39
CA ASN A 130 -1.54 10.26 17.16
C ASN A 130 -2.56 9.76 16.12
N ASN A 131 -3.79 9.36 16.47
CA ASN A 131 -4.72 8.79 15.47
C ASN A 131 -5.48 9.92 14.74
N VAL A 132 -5.17 10.12 13.47
CA VAL A 132 -5.83 11.13 12.63
C VAL A 132 -7.00 10.51 11.87
N ARG A 133 -8.09 11.26 11.70
CA ARG A 133 -9.32 10.78 11.05
C ARG A 133 -10.02 11.89 10.26
N SER A 134 -10.62 11.53 9.13
CA SER A 134 -11.46 12.43 8.33
C SER A 134 -12.85 11.84 8.16
N TYR A 135 -13.89 12.56 8.61
CA TYR A 135 -15.29 12.18 8.44
C TYR A 135 -15.92 12.94 7.27
N LYS A 136 -16.65 12.23 6.43
CA LYS A 136 -17.34 12.76 5.26
C LYS A 136 -18.80 12.33 5.25
N ILE A 137 -19.69 13.18 4.74
CA ILE A 137 -21.11 12.86 4.60
C ILE A 137 -21.28 11.73 3.57
N ILE A 138 -22.14 10.75 3.88
CA ILE A 138 -22.68 9.82 2.89
C ILE A 138 -23.96 10.46 2.37
N ASP A 139 -23.97 10.81 1.08
CA ASP A 139 -25.19 11.23 0.40
C ASP A 139 -25.99 9.98 -0.04
N PRO A 140 -27.32 10.08 -0.22
CA PRO A 140 -28.11 8.98 -0.77
C PRO A 140 -27.53 8.45 -2.08
N ASP A 141 -27.74 7.15 -2.33
CA ASP A 141 -27.28 6.44 -3.55
C ASP A 141 -25.76 6.45 -3.76
N THR A 142 -24.98 6.66 -2.69
CA THR A 142 -23.52 6.56 -2.71
C THR A 142 -23.07 5.11 -2.53
N HIS A 143 -22.22 4.63 -3.43
CA HIS A 143 -21.58 3.31 -3.38
C HIS A 143 -20.06 3.43 -3.34
N PHE A 144 -19.37 2.43 -2.80
CA PHE A 144 -17.92 2.45 -2.60
C PHE A 144 -17.24 1.20 -3.13
N TYR A 145 -16.14 1.37 -3.87
CA TYR A 145 -15.40 0.30 -4.53
C TYR A 145 -13.88 0.48 -4.35
N GLY A 146 -13.09 -0.58 -4.55
CA GLY A 146 -11.63 -0.53 -4.46
C GLY A 146 -11.11 -1.25 -3.21
N PHE A 147 -10.20 -0.60 -2.47
CA PHE A 147 -9.53 -1.11 -1.27
C PHE A 147 -8.53 -2.25 -1.52
N GLY A 148 -8.25 -2.56 -2.79
CA GLY A 148 -7.36 -3.63 -3.21
C GLY A 148 -7.94 -5.01 -2.96
N GLU A 149 -7.11 -5.93 -2.48
CA GLU A 149 -7.52 -7.28 -2.14
C GLU A 149 -8.36 -7.28 -0.84
N LYS A 150 -9.69 -7.41 -0.99
CA LYS A 150 -10.64 -7.54 0.11
C LYS A 150 -11.68 -8.60 -0.20
N THR A 151 -12.04 -9.37 0.82
CA THR A 151 -13.16 -10.32 0.74
C THR A 151 -14.52 -9.61 0.78
N GLY A 152 -15.61 -10.39 0.70
CA GLY A 152 -16.98 -9.90 0.76
C GLY A 152 -17.48 -9.27 -0.54
N PRO A 153 -18.67 -8.64 -0.52
CA PRO A 153 -19.28 -8.01 -1.69
C PRO A 153 -18.39 -6.94 -2.33
N LEU A 154 -18.55 -6.74 -3.65
CA LEU A 154 -17.80 -5.73 -4.41
C LEU A 154 -18.11 -4.30 -3.92
N ASP A 155 -19.39 -3.99 -3.70
CA ASP A 155 -19.81 -2.74 -3.07
C ASP A 155 -19.53 -2.80 -1.57
N LYS A 156 -18.75 -1.83 -1.10
CA LYS A 156 -18.29 -1.71 0.29
C LYS A 156 -19.18 -0.81 1.14
N MET A 157 -20.30 -0.31 0.62
CA MET A 157 -21.28 0.41 1.42
C MET A 157 -21.69 -0.41 2.66
N GLY A 158 -21.68 0.22 3.84
CA GLY A 158 -21.96 -0.42 5.12
C GLY A 158 -20.84 -1.32 5.66
N GLN A 159 -19.69 -1.45 4.96
CA GLN A 159 -18.56 -2.26 5.39
C GLN A 159 -17.46 -1.45 6.06
N LYS A 160 -16.58 -2.17 6.76
CA LYS A 160 -15.37 -1.62 7.38
C LYS A 160 -14.17 -2.44 6.94
N MET A 161 -13.12 -1.75 6.48
CA MET A 161 -11.89 -2.37 5.98
C MET A 161 -10.68 -1.80 6.71
N VAL A 162 -9.69 -2.65 6.96
CA VAL A 162 -8.42 -2.29 7.60
C VAL A 162 -7.29 -2.52 6.60
N MET A 163 -6.39 -1.53 6.46
CA MET A 163 -5.14 -1.69 5.74
C MET A 163 -4.06 -2.03 6.75
N ASN A 164 -3.73 -3.30 6.80
CA ASN A 164 -2.68 -3.86 7.62
C ASN A 164 -2.37 -5.25 7.08
N ALA A 165 -1.36 -5.35 6.23
CA ALA A 165 -0.99 -6.61 5.60
C ALA A 165 -0.74 -7.69 6.68
N VAL A 166 -1.41 -8.84 6.57
CA VAL A 166 -1.31 -9.96 7.51
C VAL A 166 -1.35 -11.30 6.79
N ASP A 167 -0.48 -12.21 7.19
CA ASP A 167 -0.53 -13.60 6.77
C ASP A 167 -1.57 -14.36 7.62
N MET A 168 -2.72 -14.65 7.02
CA MET A 168 -3.76 -15.44 7.68
C MET A 168 -4.58 -16.25 6.66
N PRO A 169 -4.79 -17.56 6.91
CA PRO A 169 -5.79 -18.32 6.18
C PRO A 169 -7.16 -17.65 6.27
N TYR A 170 -7.88 -17.55 5.15
CA TYR A 170 -9.12 -16.80 5.07
C TYR A 170 -10.21 -17.54 4.30
N SER A 171 -11.44 -17.25 4.71
CA SER A 171 -12.70 -17.61 4.04
C SER A 171 -13.74 -16.57 4.44
N GLY A 172 -14.87 -16.51 3.72
CA GLY A 172 -15.95 -15.57 4.06
C GLY A 172 -15.56 -14.11 3.89
N ASP A 173 -15.80 -13.30 4.92
CA ASP A 173 -15.67 -11.84 4.98
C ASP A 173 -14.43 -11.36 5.79
N LYS A 174 -13.40 -12.21 5.87
CA LYS A 174 -12.20 -11.91 6.66
C LYS A 174 -11.42 -10.70 6.12
N ASP A 175 -11.04 -9.82 7.03
CA ASP A 175 -10.21 -8.62 6.81
C ASP A 175 -9.40 -8.35 8.10
N PRO A 176 -8.13 -7.91 8.02
CA PRO A 176 -7.34 -7.66 6.81
C PRO A 176 -6.74 -8.94 6.18
N LEU A 177 -6.14 -8.77 5.00
CA LEU A 177 -5.50 -9.81 4.16
C LEU A 177 -4.04 -9.41 3.82
N TYR A 178 -3.46 -9.96 2.76
CA TYR A 178 -2.05 -9.82 2.38
C TYR A 178 -1.71 -8.43 1.82
N GLN A 179 -2.64 -7.79 1.10
CA GLN A 179 -2.39 -6.51 0.45
C GLN A 179 -3.14 -5.33 1.11
N SER A 180 -2.51 -4.15 1.05
CA SER A 180 -3.03 -2.92 1.63
C SER A 180 -3.01 -1.80 0.61
N HIS A 181 -4.19 -1.51 0.04
CA HIS A 181 -4.36 -0.44 -0.95
C HIS A 181 -5.35 0.60 -0.39
N PRO A 182 -4.86 1.68 0.24
CA PRO A 182 -5.72 2.73 0.81
C PRO A 182 -6.31 3.65 -0.30
N PHE A 183 -6.90 3.05 -1.32
CA PHE A 183 -7.52 3.72 -2.47
C PHE A 183 -8.96 3.21 -2.62
N PHE A 184 -9.91 4.12 -2.75
CA PHE A 184 -11.30 3.76 -3.06
C PHE A 184 -11.92 4.74 -4.04
N ILE A 185 -12.91 4.24 -4.79
CA ILE A 185 -13.76 5.01 -5.69
C ILE A 185 -15.15 5.08 -5.04
N SER A 186 -15.71 6.29 -4.99
CA SER A 186 -17.09 6.54 -4.63
C SER A 186 -17.86 6.91 -5.89
N ILE A 187 -18.99 6.25 -6.09
CA ILE A 187 -19.90 6.49 -7.21
C ILE A 187 -21.23 6.93 -6.66
N ARG A 188 -21.79 7.99 -7.24
CA ARG A 188 -23.15 8.45 -6.94
C ARG A 188 -23.77 9.07 -8.19
N ASN A 189 -24.95 8.62 -8.58
CA ASN A 189 -25.57 8.98 -9.85
C ASN A 189 -24.57 8.76 -11.01
N ASP A 190 -24.45 9.72 -11.93
CA ASP A 190 -23.53 9.66 -13.07
C ASP A 190 -22.16 10.32 -12.78
N THR A 191 -21.74 10.38 -11.51
CA THR A 191 -20.44 10.93 -11.14
C THR A 191 -19.65 9.99 -10.24
N ALA A 192 -18.32 10.01 -10.40
CA ALA A 192 -17.39 9.31 -9.54
C ALA A 192 -16.27 10.23 -9.05
N HIS A 193 -15.71 9.87 -7.91
CA HIS A 193 -14.43 10.38 -7.43
C HIS A 193 -13.69 9.29 -6.68
N ALA A 194 -12.39 9.44 -6.51
CA ALA A 194 -11.60 8.56 -5.67
C ALA A 194 -10.83 9.32 -4.62
N ILE A 195 -10.52 8.60 -3.54
CA ILE A 195 -9.58 9.03 -2.52
C ILE A 195 -8.46 7.99 -2.48
N PHE A 196 -7.23 8.45 -2.71
CA PHE A 196 -6.02 7.73 -2.33
C PHE A 196 -5.51 8.32 -1.01
N PHE A 197 -5.57 7.55 0.07
CA PHE A 197 -5.07 7.96 1.38
C PHE A 197 -3.62 7.50 1.55
N ASP A 198 -2.69 8.42 1.30
CA ASP A 198 -1.24 8.22 1.26
C ASP A 198 -0.66 8.20 2.69
N ASN A 199 -0.97 7.12 3.41
CA ASN A 199 -0.51 6.88 4.77
C ASN A 199 -0.15 5.39 4.93
N ILE A 200 1.09 5.14 5.38
CA ILE A 200 1.66 3.80 5.52
C ILE A 200 1.37 3.13 6.87
N SER A 201 0.85 3.88 7.85
CA SER A 201 0.45 3.28 9.11
C SER A 201 -0.82 2.44 8.91
N LYS A 202 -1.19 1.67 9.93
CA LYS A 202 -2.46 0.96 9.94
C LYS A 202 -3.62 1.93 9.75
N THR A 203 -4.32 1.82 8.62
CA THR A 203 -5.49 2.65 8.31
C THR A 203 -6.77 1.85 8.40
N THR A 204 -7.87 2.55 8.68
CA THR A 204 -9.22 1.97 8.73
C THR A 204 -10.16 2.84 7.92
N PHE A 205 -11.01 2.18 7.12
CA PHE A 205 -12.05 2.79 6.31
C PHE A 205 -13.39 2.24 6.77
N ASP A 206 -14.30 3.10 7.18
CA ASP A 206 -15.65 2.75 7.63
C ASP A 206 -16.63 3.43 6.70
N MET A 207 -17.25 2.66 5.82
CA MET A 207 -18.02 3.15 4.69
C MET A 207 -19.51 3.17 5.02
N GLY A 208 -19.85 3.73 6.19
CA GLY A 208 -21.21 3.76 6.73
C GLY A 208 -21.56 2.58 7.62
N ASN A 209 -20.58 1.77 8.03
CA ASN A 209 -20.78 0.63 8.92
C ASN A 209 -21.21 1.07 10.33
N SER A 210 -20.54 2.10 10.86
CA SER A 210 -20.83 2.61 12.20
C SER A 210 -21.99 3.61 12.24
N ASN A 211 -22.27 4.28 11.12
CA ASN A 211 -23.38 5.22 10.96
C ASN A 211 -23.67 5.46 9.48
N GLU A 212 -24.93 5.37 9.07
CA GLU A 212 -25.33 5.55 7.66
C GLU A 212 -25.14 6.97 7.10
N ASN A 213 -24.98 7.99 7.95
CA ASN A 213 -24.88 9.39 7.50
C ASN A 213 -23.45 9.84 7.18
N TYR A 214 -22.44 9.04 7.55
CA TYR A 214 -21.05 9.41 7.29
C TYR A 214 -20.16 8.19 7.06
N TYR A 215 -19.11 8.40 6.28
CA TYR A 215 -17.98 7.49 6.21
C TYR A 215 -16.75 8.17 6.81
N TYR A 216 -15.75 7.38 7.18
CA TYR A 216 -14.45 7.93 7.56
C TYR A 216 -13.30 7.06 7.11
N PHE A 217 -12.14 7.69 6.98
CA PHE A 217 -10.85 7.02 6.92
C PHE A 217 -9.95 7.59 8.03
N ASP A 218 -9.22 6.71 8.69
CA ASP A 218 -8.28 7.06 9.77
C ASP A 218 -6.97 6.32 9.66
N ALA A 219 -5.94 6.90 10.27
CA ALA A 219 -4.62 6.34 10.38
C ALA A 219 -4.18 6.33 11.85
N LYS A 220 -3.40 5.32 12.23
CA LYS A 220 -2.84 5.23 13.58
C LYS A 220 -1.83 6.33 13.87
N GLU A 221 -1.05 6.73 12.87
CA GLU A 221 0.01 7.73 12.96
C GLU A 221 0.12 8.52 11.65
N GLY A 222 0.99 9.53 11.65
CA GLY A 222 1.20 10.40 10.51
C GLY A 222 0.09 11.43 10.32
N GLU A 223 -0.04 11.90 9.09
CA GLU A 223 -0.92 13.01 8.73
C GLU A 223 -2.13 12.53 7.94
N LEU A 224 -3.15 13.39 7.84
CA LEU A 224 -4.17 13.23 6.82
C LEU A 224 -3.58 13.70 5.49
N ASN A 225 -2.87 12.83 4.79
CA ASN A 225 -2.34 13.06 3.44
C ASN A 225 -3.16 12.25 2.44
N TYR A 226 -4.03 12.89 1.67
CA TYR A 226 -4.88 12.20 0.70
C TYR A 226 -5.03 12.96 -0.60
N TYR A 227 -5.24 12.21 -1.68
CA TYR A 227 -5.48 12.74 -3.02
C TYR A 227 -6.93 12.52 -3.39
N LEU A 228 -7.62 13.60 -3.73
CA LEU A 228 -8.92 13.57 -4.39
C LEU A 228 -8.69 13.49 -5.90
N ILE A 229 -9.29 12.49 -6.53
CA ILE A 229 -9.27 12.30 -7.97
C ILE A 229 -10.70 12.35 -8.48
N TYR A 230 -11.01 13.31 -9.34
CA TYR A 230 -12.31 13.38 -10.00
C TYR A 230 -12.26 12.74 -11.38
N GLY A 231 -13.36 12.10 -11.74
CA GLY A 231 -13.65 11.69 -13.11
C GLY A 231 -15.06 11.18 -13.09
N PRO A 232 -16.00 11.75 -13.86
CA PRO A 232 -17.35 11.19 -13.88
C PRO A 232 -17.28 9.72 -14.29
N ASP A 233 -16.35 9.39 -15.21
CA ASP A 233 -15.93 8.03 -15.55
C ASP A 233 -14.77 7.52 -14.69
N ILE A 234 -14.88 6.27 -14.25
CA ILE A 234 -13.82 5.53 -13.53
C ILE A 234 -12.51 5.49 -14.34
N ASP A 235 -12.59 5.41 -15.66
CA ASP A 235 -11.42 5.40 -16.54
C ASP A 235 -10.52 6.63 -16.35
N ASN A 236 -11.12 7.81 -16.19
CA ASN A 236 -10.39 9.06 -15.96
C ASN A 236 -9.73 9.09 -14.58
N ILE A 237 -10.42 8.54 -13.58
CA ILE A 237 -9.85 8.33 -12.24
C ILE A 237 -8.63 7.43 -12.32
N LEU A 238 -8.74 6.27 -12.96
CA LEU A 238 -7.66 5.29 -13.05
C LEU A 238 -6.48 5.79 -13.89
N ARG A 239 -6.73 6.54 -14.98
CA ARG A 239 -5.66 7.19 -15.76
C ARG A 239 -4.85 8.16 -14.90
N THR A 240 -5.53 8.95 -14.08
CA THR A 240 -4.89 9.94 -13.20
C THR A 240 -4.17 9.26 -12.03
N TYR A 241 -4.80 8.27 -11.41
CA TYR A 241 -4.22 7.49 -10.32
C TYR A 241 -2.96 6.76 -10.77
N THR A 242 -2.99 6.07 -11.92
CA THR A 242 -1.81 5.37 -12.45
C THR A 242 -0.74 6.31 -13.02
N GLU A 243 -1.08 7.55 -13.39
CA GLU A 243 -0.05 8.56 -13.68
C GLU A 243 0.64 9.06 -12.40
N LEU A 244 -0.09 9.13 -11.28
CA LEU A 244 0.44 9.49 -9.96
C LEU A 244 1.31 8.38 -9.37
N THR A 245 0.84 7.12 -9.44
CA THR A 245 1.43 5.97 -8.73
C THR A 245 2.21 5.00 -9.61
N GLY A 246 2.17 5.19 -10.93
CA GLY A 246 2.83 4.32 -11.90
C GLY A 246 1.86 3.48 -12.73
N ARG A 247 2.18 3.37 -14.02
CA ARG A 247 1.50 2.49 -14.97
C ARG A 247 2.25 1.18 -15.00
N MET A 248 1.52 0.08 -14.83
CA MET A 248 2.10 -1.25 -14.99
C MET A 248 2.59 -1.41 -16.43
N GLU A 249 3.85 -1.81 -16.59
CA GLU A 249 4.37 -2.24 -17.89
C GLU A 249 3.64 -3.51 -18.34
N LEU A 250 3.49 -3.69 -19.66
CA LEU A 250 2.89 -4.92 -20.15
C LEU A 250 3.75 -6.11 -19.69
N PRO A 251 3.16 -7.11 -19.01
CA PRO A 251 3.91 -8.29 -18.62
C PRO A 251 4.39 -9.04 -19.88
N PRO A 252 5.46 -9.85 -19.77
CA PRO A 252 5.90 -10.65 -20.90
C PRO A 252 4.78 -11.58 -21.35
N LYS A 253 4.69 -11.85 -22.67
CA LYS A 253 3.58 -12.59 -23.27
C LYS A 253 3.31 -13.96 -22.64
N TRP A 254 4.34 -14.64 -22.12
CA TRP A 254 4.17 -15.93 -21.48
C TRP A 254 3.42 -15.84 -20.13
N ALA A 255 3.47 -14.69 -19.45
CA ALA A 255 2.86 -14.50 -18.14
C ALA A 255 1.32 -14.45 -18.16
N ILE A 256 0.71 -14.31 -19.34
CA ILE A 256 -0.75 -14.39 -19.54
C ILE A 256 -1.20 -15.80 -19.97
N GLY A 257 -0.26 -16.74 -20.15
CA GLY A 257 -0.53 -18.13 -20.44
C GLY A 257 -1.03 -18.90 -19.20
N TYR A 258 -1.16 -20.22 -19.33
CA TYR A 258 -1.44 -21.07 -18.18
C TYR A 258 -0.15 -21.42 -17.44
N HIS A 259 -0.16 -21.34 -16.10
CA HIS A 259 0.99 -21.68 -15.28
C HIS A 259 0.66 -22.83 -14.32
N GLN A 260 1.63 -23.69 -14.07
CA GLN A 260 1.54 -24.74 -13.07
C GLN A 260 2.39 -24.41 -11.84
N CYS A 261 1.78 -24.45 -10.67
CA CYS A 261 2.42 -24.33 -9.36
C CYS A 261 1.93 -25.44 -8.42
N ARG A 262 2.71 -25.73 -7.38
CA ARG A 262 2.25 -26.42 -6.15
C ARG A 262 3.25 -26.18 -5.03
N TYR A 263 2.76 -26.22 -3.80
CA TYR A 263 3.59 -26.42 -2.62
C TYR A 263 3.74 -27.93 -2.33
N SER A 264 4.85 -28.61 -2.62
CA SER A 264 6.03 -28.21 -3.39
C SER A 264 6.37 -29.33 -4.38
N TYR A 265 7.21 -29.06 -5.37
CA TYR A 265 7.83 -30.14 -6.16
C TYR A 265 8.93 -30.82 -5.35
N LYS A 266 8.95 -32.15 -5.37
CA LYS A 266 9.89 -32.97 -4.61
C LYS A 266 11.31 -32.82 -5.10
N ASN A 267 11.53 -32.88 -6.42
CA ASN A 267 12.84 -32.89 -7.07
C ASN A 267 12.73 -32.64 -8.58
N GLU A 268 13.87 -32.55 -9.26
CA GLU A 268 13.96 -32.32 -10.71
C GLU A 268 13.27 -33.40 -11.57
N LYS A 269 13.17 -34.65 -11.08
CA LYS A 269 12.50 -35.74 -11.81
C LYS A 269 10.99 -35.49 -11.88
N GLU A 270 10.38 -35.08 -10.78
CA GLU A 270 8.94 -34.76 -10.75
C GLU A 270 8.62 -33.57 -11.67
N VAL A 271 9.47 -32.54 -11.67
CA VAL A 271 9.31 -31.38 -12.56
C VAL A 271 9.31 -31.81 -14.03
N ARG A 272 10.31 -32.61 -14.44
CA ARG A 272 10.36 -33.15 -15.82
C ARG A 272 9.15 -33.98 -16.16
N GLU A 273 8.70 -34.85 -15.25
CA GLU A 273 7.53 -35.70 -15.48
C GLU A 273 6.25 -34.87 -15.69
N ILE A 274 6.06 -33.82 -14.89
CA ILE A 274 4.90 -32.91 -15.03
C ILE A 274 4.95 -32.17 -16.37
N CYS A 275 6.09 -31.59 -16.72
CA CYS A 275 6.26 -30.86 -17.97
C CYS A 275 6.04 -31.76 -19.20
N LYS A 276 6.59 -32.98 -19.15
CA LYS A 276 6.35 -34.01 -20.14
C LYS A 276 4.86 -34.33 -20.29
N LYS A 277 4.13 -34.50 -19.17
CA LYS A 277 2.68 -34.77 -19.21
C LYS A 277 1.88 -33.62 -19.82
N PHE A 278 2.24 -32.35 -19.59
CA PHE A 278 1.59 -31.23 -20.27
C PHE A 278 1.71 -31.35 -21.79
N ARG A 279 2.91 -31.67 -22.28
CA ARG A 279 3.18 -31.84 -23.72
C ARG A 279 2.47 -33.08 -24.29
N GLU A 280 2.55 -34.24 -23.62
CA GLU A 280 1.89 -35.48 -24.05
C GLU A 280 0.35 -35.36 -24.10
N ASN A 281 -0.24 -34.58 -23.20
CA ASN A 281 -1.69 -34.38 -23.14
C ASN A 281 -2.19 -33.17 -23.94
N ASN A 282 -1.31 -32.47 -24.68
CA ASN A 282 -1.63 -31.27 -25.44
C ASN A 282 -2.30 -30.16 -24.59
N VAL A 283 -1.89 -30.02 -23.34
CA VAL A 283 -2.36 -28.96 -22.45
C VAL A 283 -1.35 -27.80 -22.48
N GLY A 284 -1.82 -26.62 -22.90
CA GLY A 284 -1.00 -25.41 -22.92
C GLY A 284 -0.51 -25.05 -21.51
N CYS A 285 0.79 -24.82 -21.37
CA CYS A 285 1.40 -24.37 -20.12
C CYS A 285 2.71 -23.66 -20.44
N ASP A 286 2.81 -22.42 -19.98
CA ASP A 286 3.92 -21.50 -20.21
C ASP A 286 4.80 -21.36 -18.97
N GLY A 287 4.24 -21.33 -17.75
CA GLY A 287 5.02 -21.10 -16.53
C GLY A 287 5.10 -22.30 -15.59
N ILE A 288 6.29 -22.56 -15.02
CA ILE A 288 6.51 -23.59 -13.98
C ILE A 288 7.07 -22.93 -12.72
N TRP A 289 6.31 -22.97 -11.62
CA TRP A 289 6.66 -22.29 -10.37
C TRP A 289 7.29 -23.25 -9.36
N PHE A 290 8.53 -22.96 -8.97
CA PHE A 290 9.27 -23.67 -7.95
C PHE A 290 9.02 -23.03 -6.60
N ASP A 291 8.17 -23.69 -5.81
CA ASP A 291 7.93 -23.38 -4.41
C ASP A 291 9.14 -23.80 -3.52
N ILE A 292 9.14 -23.47 -2.25
CA ILE A 292 10.29 -23.24 -1.37
C ILE A 292 11.26 -24.42 -1.19
N HIS A 293 10.85 -25.66 -1.49
CA HIS A 293 11.71 -26.85 -1.33
C HIS A 293 12.83 -26.98 -2.38
N TYR A 294 12.87 -26.10 -3.38
CA TYR A 294 14.01 -26.03 -4.29
C TYR A 294 15.27 -25.48 -3.59
N MET A 295 15.12 -24.67 -2.54
CA MET A 295 16.22 -24.07 -1.79
C MET A 295 16.92 -25.07 -0.85
N ASP A 296 18.21 -24.83 -0.56
CA ASP A 296 18.93 -25.62 0.44
C ASP A 296 18.61 -25.17 1.87
N GLY A 297 17.76 -25.93 2.56
CA GLY A 297 17.36 -25.63 3.93
C GLY A 297 16.61 -24.30 4.07
N TYR A 298 15.86 -23.94 3.02
CA TYR A 298 15.09 -22.70 2.88
C TYR A 298 15.97 -21.43 2.87
N ARG A 299 17.25 -21.56 2.51
CA ARG A 299 18.16 -20.41 2.35
C ARG A 299 17.96 -19.78 0.97
N CYS A 300 17.60 -18.50 0.93
CA CYS A 300 17.56 -17.73 -0.31
C CYS A 300 18.88 -17.83 -1.10
N PHE A 301 18.83 -17.61 -2.41
CA PHE A 301 19.99 -17.66 -3.30
C PHE A 301 20.76 -18.99 -3.24
N THR A 302 20.03 -20.11 -3.08
CA THR A 302 20.58 -21.47 -3.12
C THR A 302 19.70 -22.43 -3.90
N PHE A 303 20.24 -23.60 -4.25
CA PHE A 303 19.50 -24.76 -4.73
C PHE A 303 19.91 -26.01 -3.94
N ASN A 304 18.93 -26.81 -3.53
CA ASN A 304 19.18 -28.07 -2.84
C ASN A 304 19.79 -29.09 -3.79
N LYS A 305 21.10 -29.34 -3.69
CA LYS A 305 21.83 -30.26 -4.57
C LYS A 305 21.38 -31.73 -4.49
N LYS A 306 20.65 -32.14 -3.45
CA LYS A 306 20.09 -33.50 -3.37
C LYS A 306 18.79 -33.64 -4.17
N ARG A 307 17.97 -32.59 -4.21
CA ARG A 307 16.69 -32.56 -4.94
C ARG A 307 16.85 -32.08 -6.38
N PHE A 308 17.79 -31.16 -6.60
CA PHE A 308 18.08 -30.51 -7.86
C PHE A 308 19.61 -30.51 -8.05
N PRO A 309 20.23 -31.67 -8.34
CA PRO A 309 21.67 -31.78 -8.58
C PRO A 309 22.15 -30.90 -9.73
N ASP A 310 21.38 -30.80 -10.82
CA ASP A 310 21.68 -29.96 -11.97
C ASP A 310 20.54 -28.97 -12.28
N PRO A 311 20.42 -27.88 -11.50
CA PRO A 311 19.38 -26.90 -11.72
C PRO A 311 19.55 -26.19 -13.07
N LYS A 312 20.79 -25.95 -13.51
CA LYS A 312 21.03 -25.25 -14.79
C LYS A 312 20.59 -26.10 -15.98
N GLY A 313 20.88 -27.40 -15.96
CA GLY A 313 20.39 -28.35 -16.96
C GLY A 313 18.86 -28.42 -16.97
N LEU A 314 18.24 -28.63 -15.80
CA LEU A 314 16.78 -28.67 -15.69
C LEU A 314 16.12 -27.40 -16.25
N LEU A 315 16.55 -26.22 -15.81
CA LEU A 315 15.95 -24.96 -16.25
C LEU A 315 16.20 -24.72 -17.75
N GLY A 316 17.34 -25.14 -18.29
CA GLY A 316 17.63 -25.12 -19.72
C GLY A 316 16.69 -26.01 -20.54
N GLU A 317 16.42 -27.23 -20.09
CA GLU A 317 15.47 -28.15 -20.72
C GLU A 317 14.05 -27.57 -20.72
N LEU A 318 13.59 -27.03 -19.58
CA LEU A 318 12.28 -26.39 -19.48
C LEU A 318 12.11 -25.28 -20.51
N LYS A 319 13.12 -24.43 -20.66
CA LYS A 319 13.11 -23.34 -21.64
C LYS A 319 13.10 -23.84 -23.08
N GLN A 320 13.83 -24.91 -23.39
CA GLN A 320 13.81 -25.52 -24.72
C GLN A 320 12.41 -26.05 -25.07
N ASP A 321 11.69 -26.57 -24.07
CA ASP A 321 10.33 -27.05 -24.21
C ASP A 321 9.26 -25.93 -24.15
N GLY A 322 9.67 -24.66 -24.07
CA GLY A 322 8.78 -23.49 -24.05
C GLY A 322 8.17 -23.18 -22.68
N PHE A 323 8.74 -23.70 -21.59
CA PHE A 323 8.37 -23.35 -20.22
C PHE A 323 9.29 -22.26 -19.66
N HIS A 324 8.70 -21.33 -18.93
CA HIS A 324 9.34 -20.24 -18.22
C HIS A 324 9.41 -20.58 -16.72
N PRO A 325 10.60 -20.84 -16.17
CA PRO A 325 10.75 -21.17 -14.76
C PRO A 325 10.68 -19.94 -13.84
N ILE A 326 9.86 -20.03 -12.80
CA ILE A 326 9.68 -19.01 -11.77
C ILE A 326 10.05 -19.60 -10.41
N VAL A 327 10.78 -18.89 -9.56
CA VAL A 327 11.15 -19.38 -8.23
C VAL A 327 10.62 -18.46 -7.14
N ILE A 328 10.18 -19.04 -6.02
CA ILE A 328 9.82 -18.30 -4.80
C ILE A 328 11.06 -17.74 -4.10
N VAL A 329 10.95 -16.54 -3.54
CA VAL A 329 11.96 -15.91 -2.70
C VAL A 329 11.27 -15.20 -1.53
N ASP A 330 11.59 -15.61 -0.32
CA ASP A 330 11.05 -15.05 0.92
C ASP A 330 11.98 -13.93 1.46
N PRO A 331 11.44 -12.91 2.15
CA PRO A 331 12.24 -11.83 2.74
C PRO A 331 12.94 -12.27 4.04
N GLY A 332 12.50 -13.38 4.66
CA GLY A 332 13.08 -13.90 5.90
C GLY A 332 14.40 -14.63 5.66
N ILE A 333 15.52 -14.05 6.09
CA ILE A 333 16.84 -14.66 5.97
C ILE A 333 17.17 -15.49 7.20
N LYS A 334 17.43 -16.77 6.98
CA LYS A 334 17.81 -17.74 8.02
C LYS A 334 18.98 -17.24 8.86
N VAL A 335 18.82 -17.30 10.18
CA VAL A 335 19.90 -17.07 11.14
C VAL A 335 20.83 -18.28 11.10
N ASP A 336 21.94 -18.13 10.41
CA ASP A 336 22.93 -19.18 10.21
C ASP A 336 24.31 -18.56 10.01
N LYS A 337 25.23 -18.83 10.94
CA LYS A 337 26.57 -18.24 10.94
C LYS A 337 27.44 -18.74 9.79
N ASP A 338 27.10 -19.88 9.18
CA ASP A 338 27.84 -20.45 8.05
C ASP A 338 27.21 -20.06 6.69
N TYR A 339 26.10 -19.31 6.73
CA TYR A 339 25.39 -18.87 5.53
C TYR A 339 25.90 -17.50 5.07
N LYS A 340 26.62 -17.49 3.94
CA LYS A 340 27.25 -16.28 3.37
C LYS A 340 26.31 -15.06 3.26
N ILE A 341 25.07 -15.26 2.81
CA ILE A 341 24.11 -14.14 2.66
C ILE A 341 23.76 -13.53 4.02
N TYR A 342 23.64 -14.36 5.07
CA TYR A 342 23.43 -13.88 6.42
C TYR A 342 24.65 -13.14 6.97
N GLN A 343 25.87 -13.67 6.74
CA GLN A 343 27.12 -13.01 7.12
C GLN A 343 27.22 -11.61 6.49
N GLU A 344 26.98 -11.49 5.18
CA GLU A 344 27.01 -10.21 4.48
C GLU A 344 26.02 -9.20 5.06
N LEU A 345 24.80 -9.62 5.39
CA LEU A 345 23.78 -8.74 5.99
C LEU A 345 24.16 -8.26 7.40
N ILE A 346 24.80 -9.11 8.21
CA ILE A 346 25.32 -8.73 9.53
C ILE A 346 26.48 -7.73 9.38
N GLU A 347 27.46 -8.05 8.54
CA GLU A 347 28.67 -7.23 8.34
C GLU A 347 28.36 -5.83 7.83
N ASN A 348 27.32 -5.68 7.00
CA ASN A 348 26.92 -4.40 6.42
C ASN A 348 25.80 -3.69 7.22
N GLU A 349 25.34 -4.25 8.33
CA GLU A 349 24.20 -3.76 9.13
C GLU A 349 22.93 -3.53 8.30
N TYR A 350 22.56 -4.50 7.47
CA TYR A 350 21.45 -4.39 6.51
C TYR A 350 20.12 -4.95 7.01
N PHE A 351 20.06 -5.49 8.22
CA PHE A 351 18.81 -5.95 8.82
C PHE A 351 17.99 -4.82 9.41
N THR A 352 16.67 -4.98 9.40
CA THR A 352 15.78 -4.19 10.26
C THR A 352 16.21 -4.36 11.71
N LYS A 353 16.04 -3.33 12.54
CA LYS A 353 16.49 -3.34 13.94
C LYS A 353 15.31 -3.44 14.90
N ASN A 354 15.55 -3.77 16.15
CA ASN A 354 14.54 -3.74 17.21
C ASN A 354 14.73 -2.54 18.13
N LYS A 355 13.93 -2.44 19.20
CA LYS A 355 14.04 -1.34 20.19
C LYS A 355 15.42 -1.22 20.82
N GLU A 356 16.13 -2.34 20.93
CA GLU A 356 17.50 -2.40 21.46
C GLU A 356 18.58 -2.23 20.38
N GLY A 357 18.20 -1.88 19.14
CA GLY A 357 19.11 -1.68 18.01
C GLY A 357 19.68 -2.96 17.41
N LYS A 358 19.16 -4.14 17.77
CA LYS A 358 19.60 -5.45 17.28
C LYS A 358 18.76 -5.93 16.10
N PRO A 359 19.27 -6.81 15.22
CA PRO A 359 18.48 -7.37 14.11
C PRO A 359 17.13 -7.94 14.57
N SER A 360 16.03 -7.50 13.94
CA SER A 360 14.69 -7.95 14.30
C SER A 360 14.48 -9.41 13.92
N LYS A 361 13.92 -10.20 14.85
CA LYS A 361 13.78 -11.64 14.67
C LYS A 361 12.36 -12.04 14.30
N GLY A 362 12.26 -12.91 13.30
CA GLY A 362 11.03 -13.60 12.93
C GLY A 362 11.18 -15.11 13.01
N TRP A 363 10.06 -15.80 12.88
CA TRP A 363 10.03 -17.24 12.64
C TRP A 363 9.17 -17.51 11.42
N VAL A 364 9.76 -18.12 10.40
CA VAL A 364 9.11 -18.49 9.13
C VAL A 364 9.66 -19.85 8.67
N TRP A 365 9.48 -20.22 7.40
CA TRP A 365 9.91 -21.51 6.83
C TRP A 365 11.37 -21.91 7.17
N PRO A 366 12.39 -21.03 7.03
CA PRO A 366 13.75 -21.34 7.45
C PRO A 366 13.99 -21.59 8.95
N GLY A 367 13.01 -21.33 9.80
CA GLY A 367 13.13 -21.27 11.26
C GLY A 367 13.35 -19.84 11.74
N LEU A 368 14.30 -19.65 12.66
CA LEU A 368 14.69 -18.31 13.13
C LEU A 368 15.28 -17.50 11.97
N THR A 369 14.74 -16.31 11.74
CA THR A 369 15.13 -15.41 10.64
C THR A 369 15.33 -13.97 11.09
N ASN A 370 16.07 -13.21 10.29
CA ASN A 370 16.13 -11.76 10.32
C ASN A 370 15.71 -11.20 8.94
N PHE A 371 15.20 -9.96 8.91
CA PHE A 371 14.63 -9.35 7.71
C PHE A 371 15.52 -8.22 7.19
N PRO A 372 15.95 -8.24 5.92
CA PRO A 372 16.64 -7.10 5.32
C PRO A 372 15.76 -5.84 5.37
N ASP A 373 16.37 -4.69 5.65
CA ASP A 373 15.67 -3.42 5.67
C ASP A 373 15.53 -2.82 4.26
N PHE A 374 14.44 -3.18 3.58
CA PHE A 374 14.17 -2.70 2.22
C PHE A 374 13.83 -1.20 2.13
N THR A 375 13.69 -0.48 3.25
CA THR A 375 13.53 0.99 3.21
C THR A 375 14.84 1.68 2.81
N LEU A 376 15.98 1.00 3.00
CA LEU A 376 17.30 1.48 2.62
C LEU A 376 17.63 1.16 1.16
N GLU A 377 18.00 2.18 0.38
CA GLU A 377 18.37 2.01 -1.04
C GLU A 377 19.53 1.03 -1.24
N LYS A 378 20.54 1.10 -0.37
CA LYS A 378 21.69 0.18 -0.39
C LYS A 378 21.29 -1.28 -0.23
N VAL A 379 20.27 -1.56 0.59
CA VAL A 379 19.76 -2.92 0.80
C VAL A 379 18.98 -3.39 -0.42
N ARG A 380 18.13 -2.52 -1.01
CA ARG A 380 17.42 -2.84 -2.26
C ARG A 380 18.39 -3.17 -3.39
N LYS A 381 19.47 -2.38 -3.54
CA LYS A 381 20.51 -2.62 -4.55
C LYS A 381 21.23 -3.94 -4.30
N TRP A 382 21.67 -4.20 -3.06
CA TRP A 382 22.32 -5.45 -2.69
C TRP A 382 21.40 -6.67 -2.96
N TRP A 383 20.11 -6.58 -2.61
CA TRP A 383 19.14 -7.64 -2.85
C TRP A 383 18.94 -7.91 -4.34
N ALA A 384 18.81 -6.85 -5.15
CA ALA A 384 18.71 -6.96 -6.60
C ALA A 384 19.94 -7.66 -7.20
N ASP A 385 21.15 -7.31 -6.74
CA ASP A 385 22.39 -7.95 -7.20
C ASP A 385 22.42 -9.46 -6.89
N LYS A 386 21.85 -9.89 -5.75
CA LYS A 386 21.76 -11.32 -5.39
C LYS A 386 20.86 -12.13 -6.33
N HIS A 387 19.88 -11.52 -6.97
CA HIS A 387 19.00 -12.22 -7.92
C HIS A 387 19.74 -12.71 -9.17
N LYS A 388 20.92 -12.14 -9.47
CA LYS A 388 21.80 -12.65 -10.52
C LYS A 388 22.08 -14.15 -10.38
N PHE A 389 22.13 -14.68 -9.15
CA PHE A 389 22.23 -16.11 -8.90
C PHE A 389 21.15 -16.93 -9.63
N TYR A 390 19.89 -16.48 -9.57
CA TYR A 390 18.77 -17.18 -10.20
C TYR A 390 18.75 -17.00 -11.71
N PHE A 391 18.95 -15.76 -12.18
CA PHE A 391 18.94 -15.45 -13.60
C PHE A 391 20.08 -16.14 -14.37
N ASP A 392 21.28 -16.24 -13.79
CA ASP A 392 22.41 -16.96 -14.39
C ASP A 392 22.18 -18.48 -14.48
N LEU A 393 21.25 -19.03 -13.68
CA LEU A 393 20.80 -20.43 -13.77
C LEU A 393 19.70 -20.64 -14.81
N GLY A 394 19.05 -19.58 -15.28
CA GLY A 394 17.98 -19.63 -16.29
C GLY A 394 16.57 -19.39 -15.75
N VAL A 395 16.41 -18.92 -14.51
CA VAL A 395 15.11 -18.45 -13.98
C VAL A 395 14.63 -17.22 -14.76
N GLU A 396 13.33 -17.12 -15.03
CA GLU A 396 12.73 -16.02 -15.81
C GLU A 396 11.67 -15.22 -15.05
N GLY A 397 11.29 -15.66 -13.84
CA GLY A 397 10.41 -14.92 -12.95
C GLY A 397 10.75 -15.15 -11.48
N ILE A 398 10.37 -14.20 -10.63
CA ILE A 398 10.52 -14.29 -9.18
C ILE A 398 9.14 -14.14 -8.54
N TRP A 399 8.79 -15.09 -7.69
CA TRP A 399 7.64 -15.00 -6.80
C TRP A 399 8.11 -14.47 -5.46
N ILE A 400 7.61 -13.30 -5.08
CA ILE A 400 7.89 -12.70 -3.77
C ILE A 400 6.77 -13.13 -2.81
N ASP A 401 7.10 -13.85 -1.75
CA ASP A 401 6.14 -14.40 -0.79
C ASP A 401 6.48 -14.00 0.66
N MET A 402 5.50 -14.02 1.55
CA MET A 402 5.65 -13.77 3.00
C MET A 402 6.04 -12.32 3.36
N ASN A 403 5.64 -11.33 2.55
CA ASN A 403 6.09 -9.93 2.60
C ASN A 403 5.28 -8.99 3.49
N GLU A 404 4.23 -9.47 4.15
CA GLU A 404 3.37 -8.69 5.04
C GLU A 404 4.11 -7.95 6.18
N PRO A 405 5.21 -8.45 6.79
CA PRO A 405 5.85 -9.78 6.71
C PRO A 405 5.11 -10.88 7.48
N ALA A 406 5.14 -12.10 6.96
CA ALA A 406 4.58 -13.24 7.65
C ALA A 406 5.36 -13.58 8.93
N LEU A 407 4.64 -13.99 9.97
CA LEU A 407 5.21 -14.47 11.21
C LEU A 407 4.47 -15.71 11.69
N SER A 408 5.22 -16.79 11.85
CA SER A 408 4.75 -17.98 12.54
C SER A 408 5.05 -17.90 14.04
N ILE A 409 4.22 -18.60 14.83
CA ILE A 409 4.50 -18.83 16.25
C ILE A 409 5.72 -19.76 16.35
N ASN A 410 6.68 -19.42 17.22
CA ASN A 410 7.80 -20.32 17.49
C ASN A 410 7.27 -21.60 18.17
N PRO A 411 7.48 -22.80 17.61
CA PRO A 411 6.95 -24.03 18.21
C PRO A 411 7.59 -24.38 19.57
N LEU A 412 8.75 -23.81 19.91
CA LEU A 412 9.45 -24.02 21.19
C LEU A 412 9.15 -22.96 22.24
N LEU A 413 8.63 -21.80 21.83
CA LEU A 413 8.22 -20.72 22.71
C LEU A 413 6.77 -20.44 22.37
N SER A 414 5.84 -20.90 23.20
CA SER A 414 4.37 -20.76 23.06
C SER A 414 3.86 -19.30 23.00
N LEU A 415 4.72 -18.34 22.66
CA LEU A 415 4.45 -16.94 22.45
C LEU A 415 4.70 -16.59 20.98
N PRO A 416 3.77 -15.90 20.29
CA PRO A 416 4.06 -15.32 18.99
C PRO A 416 5.23 -14.35 19.13
N LEU A 417 6.27 -14.51 18.31
CA LEU A 417 7.16 -13.38 18.00
C LEU A 417 6.27 -12.35 17.33
N ARG A 418 6.06 -11.18 17.94
CA ARG A 418 5.20 -10.14 17.36
C ARG A 418 6.10 -9.12 16.65
N ILE A 419 5.71 -8.70 15.44
CA ILE A 419 6.35 -7.61 14.66
C ILE A 419 6.43 -6.28 15.44
N HIS A 420 5.74 -6.14 16.59
CA HIS A 420 5.71 -4.92 17.42
C HIS A 420 7.08 -4.39 17.90
N ASP A 421 8.17 -5.09 17.56
CA ASP A 421 9.55 -4.70 17.84
C ASP A 421 10.42 -4.57 16.58
N MET A 422 9.85 -4.49 15.37
CA MET A 422 10.62 -4.15 14.15
C MET A 422 10.68 -2.63 13.97
N TYR A 423 11.87 -2.10 13.73
CA TYR A 423 12.15 -0.71 13.43
C TYR A 423 12.84 -0.65 12.08
N LEU A 424 12.25 0.14 11.19
CA LEU A 424 12.78 0.45 9.87
C LEU A 424 13.62 1.72 9.96
N ASP A 425 14.77 1.73 9.31
CA ASP A 425 15.57 2.93 9.10
C ASP A 425 15.03 3.70 7.88
N ASN A 426 13.89 4.36 8.09
CA ASN A 426 13.24 5.17 7.06
C ASN A 426 14.02 6.48 6.88
N GLN A 427 15.09 6.44 6.09
CA GLN A 427 15.95 7.59 5.77
C GLN A 427 16.62 8.24 7.00
N GLY A 428 17.14 7.43 7.92
CA GLY A 428 17.77 7.90 9.15
C GLY A 428 16.80 8.00 10.33
N GLN A 429 15.51 7.72 10.13
CA GLN A 429 14.51 7.69 11.19
C GLN A 429 14.10 6.25 11.56
N ASN A 430 14.49 5.81 12.75
CA ASN A 430 14.06 4.54 13.33
C ASN A 430 12.55 4.55 13.61
N THR A 431 11.77 3.99 12.70
CA THR A 431 10.30 4.00 12.72
C THR A 431 9.78 2.61 13.05
N PRO A 432 8.97 2.42 14.11
CA PRO A 432 8.42 1.12 14.45
C PRO A 432 7.40 0.66 13.39
N ILE A 433 7.47 -0.61 12.98
CA ILE A 433 6.41 -1.29 12.24
C ILE A 433 5.32 -1.65 13.24
N GLN A 434 4.18 -0.96 13.19
CA GLN A 434 3.03 -1.25 14.04
C GLN A 434 1.92 -1.94 13.24
N ASN A 435 1.90 -3.28 13.27
CA ASN A 435 0.77 -4.09 12.80
C ASN A 435 -0.39 -4.15 13.81
#